data_AF-A0A3D9DPC0-F1
#
_entry.id   AF-A0A3D9DPC0-F1
#
_cell.length_a   1.000
_cell.length_b   1.000
_cell.length_c   1.000
_cell.angle_alpha   90.00
_cell.angle_beta   90.00
_cell.angle_gamma   90.00
#
_symmetry.space_group_name_H-M   'P 1'
#
loop_
_entity.id
_entity.type
_entity.pdbx_description
1 polymer ?
#
loop_
_entity_poly.entity_id
_entity_poly.type
_entity_poly.pdbx_seq_one_letter_code
_entity_poly.pdbx_strand_id
1 'polypeptide(L)' 'MDFSGKVVLEKSEIPNSGSQTLTLNIEKLVQGAYIVEVKSEHTTSSQKLLISK' A
#
# COMPACT_ATOMS: atom_id res chain seq x y z
N MET A 1 -4.46 4.21 0.41
CA MET A 1 -5.56 5.16 0.69
C MET A 1 -5.36 6.41 -0.15
N ASP A 2 -6.43 6.92 -0.78
CA ASP A 2 -6.39 8.21 -1.48
C ASP A 2 -6.61 9.39 -0.51
N PHE A 3 -6.60 10.62 -1.01
CA PHE A 3 -6.77 11.83 -0.19
C PHE A 3 -8.16 11.94 0.47
N SER A 4 -9.16 11.18 0.02
CA SER A 4 -10.50 11.15 0.60
C SER A 4 -10.61 10.18 1.79
N GLY A 5 -9.53 9.46 2.10
CA GLY A 5 -9.55 8.41 3.12
C GLY A 5 -10.02 7.06 2.59
N LYS A 6 -10.30 6.94 1.28
CA LYS A 6 -10.80 5.70 0.68
C LYS A 6 -9.64 4.71 0.42
N VAL A 7 -9.84 3.46 0.79
CA VAL A 7 -8.97 2.35 0.37
C VAL A 7 -9.26 2.03 -1.09
N VAL A 8 -8.28 2.26 -1.96
CA VAL A 8 -8.41 2.07 -3.42
C VAL A 8 -7.76 0.78 -3.91
N LEU A 9 -6.82 0.23 -3.13
CA LEU A 9 -6.13 -1.04 -3.38
C LEU A 9 -5.82 -1.68 -2.03
N GLU A 10 -5.98 -2.98 -1.96
CA GLU A 10 -5.65 -3.80 -0.80
C GLU A 10 -5.08 -5.13 -1.26
N LYS A 11 -4.05 -5.61 -0.57
CA LYS A 11 -3.47 -6.94 -0.78
C LYS A 11 -2.99 -7.47 0.57
N SER A 12 -3.32 -8.72 0.85
CA SER A 12 -2.90 -9.45 2.05
C SER A 12 -2.24 -10.77 1.65
N GLU A 13 -1.14 -11.12 2.29
CA GLU A 13 -0.51 -12.44 2.18
C GLU A 13 -0.16 -12.95 3.58
N ILE A 14 -0.18 -14.26 3.77
CA ILE A 14 0.28 -14.90 5.00
C ILE A 14 1.79 -15.07 4.88
N PRO A 15 2.58 -14.47 5.79
CA PRO A 15 4.00 -14.51 5.65
C PRO A 15 4.56 -15.93 5.86
N ASN A 16 5.19 -16.49 4.84
CA ASN A 16 5.95 -17.74 4.93
C ASN A 16 7.37 -17.39 5.40
N SER A 17 7.85 -18.00 6.48
CA SER A 17 9.11 -17.68 7.20
C SER A 17 10.22 -17.04 6.34
N GLY A 18 10.78 -15.92 6.80
CA GLY A 18 11.87 -15.19 6.12
C GLY A 18 11.44 -13.83 5.59
N SER A 19 12.35 -13.17 4.85
CA SER A 19 12.07 -11.90 4.18
C SER A 19 11.10 -12.10 3.02
N GLN A 20 10.09 -11.25 2.92
CA GLN A 20 9.04 -11.35 1.91
C GLN A 20 8.81 -10.04 1.22
N THR A 21 8.54 -10.14 -0.07
CA THR A 21 8.28 -9.01 -0.96
C THR A 21 6.83 -9.05 -1.37
N LEU A 22 6.06 -8.03 -0.99
CA LEU A 22 4.68 -7.84 -1.45
C LEU A 22 4.66 -6.85 -2.61
N THR A 23 4.31 -7.33 -3.81
CA THR A 23 4.14 -6.44 -4.98
C THR A 23 2.68 -6.03 -5.12
N LEU A 24 2.45 -4.73 -5.32
CA LEU A 24 1.14 -4.14 -5.59
C LEU A 24 1.16 -3.45 -6.96
N ASN A 25 0.25 -3.83 -7.87
CA ASN A 25 0.11 -3.15 -9.16
C ASN A 25 -0.66 -1.83 -8.98
N ILE A 26 -0.03 -0.71 -9.38
CA ILE A 26 -0.57 0.64 -9.25
C ILE A 26 -0.94 1.29 -10.59
N GLU A 27 -0.90 0.57 -11.72
CA GLU A 27 -1.10 1.12 -13.06
C GLU A 27 -2.48 1.77 -13.27
N LYS A 28 -3.48 1.29 -12.52
CA LYS A 28 -4.86 1.83 -12.56
C LYS A 28 -5.08 3.00 -11.60
N LEU A 29 -4.08 3.37 -10.79
CA LEU A 29 -4.18 4.53 -9.92
C LEU A 29 -4.03 5.80 -10.73
N VAL A 30 -4.91 6.76 -10.47
CA VAL A 30 -4.81 8.10 -11.06
C VAL A 30 -3.63 8.85 -10.46
N GLN A 31 -3.12 9.85 -11.19
CA GLN A 31 -2.11 10.76 -10.66
C GLN A 31 -2.59 11.39 -9.34
N GLY A 32 -1.72 11.42 -8.33
CA GLY A 32 -2.10 11.95 -7.02
C GLY A 32 -1.21 11.48 -5.88
N ALA A 33 -1.54 11.98 -4.69
CA ALA A 33 -0.91 11.56 -3.45
C ALA A 33 -1.74 10.45 -2.79
N TYR A 34 -1.04 9.44 -2.33
CA TYR A 34 -1.59 8.27 -1.65
C TYR A 34 -0.83 8.02 -0.35
N ILE A 35 -1.51 7.39 0.60
CA ILE A 35 -0.88 6.76 1.76
C ILE A 35 -0.87 5.26 1.54
N VAL A 36 0.31 4.66 1.57
CA VAL A 36 0.50 3.21 1.60
C VAL A 36 0.62 2.81 3.05
N GLU A 37 -0.23 1.90 3.50
CA GLU A 37 -0.19 1.33 4.84
C GLU A 37 0.20 -0.14 4.75
N VAL A 38 1.25 -0.53 5.47
CA VAL A 38 1.64 -1.93 5.66
C VAL A 38 1.28 -2.31 7.09
N LYS A 39 0.38 -3.28 7.25
CA LYS A 39 -0.15 -3.71 8.54
C LYS A 39 0.30 -5.14 8.82
N SER A 40 0.84 -5.35 10.01
CA SER A 40 1.04 -6.65 10.64
C SER A 40 0.20 -6.73 11.90
N GLU A 41 0.18 -7.88 12.58
CA GLU A 41 -0.57 -8.02 13.85
C GLU A 41 -0.16 -7.00 14.91
N HIS A 42 1.09 -6.53 14.88
CA HIS A 42 1.65 -5.69 15.94
C HIS A 42 1.99 -4.27 15.49
N THR A 43 2.15 -4.04 14.18
CA THR A 43 2.65 -2.76 13.68
C THR A 43 1.92 -2.31 12.42
N THR A 44 1.69 -1.00 12.34
CA THR A 44 1.30 -0.32 11.10
C THR A 44 2.42 0.62 10.72
N SER A 45 2.89 0.52 9.48
CA SER A 45 3.85 1.45 8.89
C SER A 45 3.20 2.16 7.72
N SER A 46 3.35 3.49 7.65
CA SER A 46 2.70 4.32 6.66
C SER A 46 3.73 5.12 5.88
N GLN A 47 3.58 5.15 4.55
CA GLN A 47 4.44 5.91 3.65
C GLN A 47 3.62 6.68 2.63
N LYS A 48 4.08 7.90 2.31
CA LYS A 48 3.45 8.71 1.27
C LYS A 48 3.97 8.28 -0.09
N LEU A 49 3.05 7.96 -1.01
CA LEU A 49 3.33 7.69 -2.40
C LEU A 49 2.80 8.85 -3.25
N LEU A 50 3.67 9.46 -4.05
CA LEU A 50 3.26 10.43 -5.07
C LEU A 50 3.37 9.77 -6.43
N ILE A 51 2.25 9.66 -7.13
CA ILE A 51 2.22 9.25 -8.54
C ILE A 51 2.12 10.54 -9.35
N SER A 52 3.16 10.83 -10.12
CA SER A 52 3.25 11.94 -11.08
C SER A 52 3.55 11.42 -12.47
N LYS A 53 3.18 12.19 -13.51
CA LYS A 53 3.68 11.97 -14.88
C LYS A 53 5.16 12.33 -14.99
#